data_AF-U7FWZ0-F1
#
_entry.id   AF-U7FWZ0-F1
#
_cell.length_a   1.000
_cell.length_b   1.000
_cell.length_c   1.000
_cell.angle_alpha   90.00
_cell.angle_beta   90.00
_cell.angle_gamma   90.00
#
_symmetry.space_group_name_H-M   'P 1'
#
loop_
_entity.id
_entity.type
_entity.pdbx_description
1 polymer ?
#
loop_
_entity_poly.entity_id
_entity_poly.type
_entity_poly.pdbx_seq_one_letter_code
_entity_poly.pdbx_strand_id
1 'polypeptide(L)' 'MLGFLKSDPKKKLQKAYEEKLAKALHAQRNGDLRSHGTLMEEAEKIYAEIQKLEKAGG' A
#
# COMPACT_ATOMS: atom_id res chain seq x y z
N MET A 1 -20.84 17.90 8.63
CA MET A 1 -20.58 16.70 9.46
C MET A 1 -19.12 16.28 9.26
N LEU A 2 -18.20 16.80 10.08
CA LEU A 2 -16.74 16.59 9.97
C LEU A 2 -16.27 15.66 11.11
N GLY A 3 -16.78 14.43 11.12
CA GLY A 3 -16.68 13.53 12.27
C GLY A 3 -15.59 12.46 12.24
N PHE A 4 -14.75 12.37 11.20
CA PHE A 4 -14.01 11.11 10.95
C PHE A 4 -12.52 11.21 10.64
N LEU A 5 -11.81 12.26 11.08
CA LEU A 5 -10.34 12.26 11.06
C LEU A 5 -9.74 11.56 12.30
N LYS A 6 -10.28 10.39 12.67
CA LYS A 6 -9.42 9.40 13.33
C LYS A 6 -8.45 8.96 12.25
N SER A 7 -7.22 9.46 12.32
CA SER A 7 -6.14 9.03 11.44
C SER A 7 -5.85 7.55 11.72
N ASP A 8 -6.64 6.65 11.15
CA ASP A 8 -6.36 5.21 11.21
C ASP A 8 -5.01 5.00 10.50
N PRO A 9 -3.93 4.68 11.21
CA PRO A 9 -2.63 4.43 10.58
C PRO A 9 -2.75 3.31 9.54
N LYS A 10 -3.65 2.35 9.78
CA LYS A 10 -4.07 1.32 8.83
C LYS A 10 -4.59 1.90 7.51
N LYS A 11 -5.50 2.88 7.53
CA LYS A 11 -6.05 3.50 6.31
C LYS A 11 -4.98 4.25 5.52
N LYS A 12 -4.04 4.90 6.21
CA LYS A 12 -2.89 5.56 5.57
C LYS A 12 -2.01 4.54 4.83
N LEU A 13 -1.70 3.42 5.48
CA LEU A 13 -0.92 2.36 4.86
C LEU A 13 -1.67 1.66 3.73
N GLN A 14 -2.98 1.40 3.87
CA GLN A 14 -3.80 0.86 2.79
C GLN A 14 -3.74 1.75 1.54
N LYS A 15 -3.90 3.07 1.72
CA LYS A 15 -3.79 4.01 0.59
C LYS A 15 -2.39 3.97 -0.05
N ALA A 16 -1.34 3.93 0.76
CA ALA A 16 0.03 3.84 0.24
C ALA A 16 0.27 2.53 -0.53
N TYR A 17 -0.28 1.41 -0.05
CA TYR A 17 -0.24 0.11 -0.74
C TYR A 17 -0.93 0.17 -2.10
N GLU A 18 -2.15 0.72 -2.15
CA GLU A 18 -2.92 0.89 -3.40
C GLU A 18 -2.18 1.78 -4.40
N GLU A 19 -1.56 2.87 -3.94
CA GLU A 19 -0.75 3.74 -4.79
C GLU A 19 0.47 3.02 -5.39
N LYS A 20 1.14 2.14 -4.63
CA LYS A 20 2.26 1.33 -5.13
C LYS A 20 1.79 0.30 -6.15
N LEU A 21 0.67 -0.38 -5.89
CA LEU A 21 0.06 -1.31 -6.84
C LEU A 21 -0.32 -0.62 -8.16
N ALA A 22 -0.96 0.56 -8.09
CA ALA A 22 -1.33 1.31 -9.28
C ALA A 22 -0.10 1.69 -10.13
N LYS A 23 1.00 2.10 -9.47
CA LYS A 23 2.28 2.37 -10.14
C LYS A 23 2.89 1.10 -10.73
N ALA A 24 2.82 -0.02 -10.01
CA ALA A 24 3.34 -1.30 -10.50
C ALA A 24 2.58 -1.74 -11.76
N LEU A 25 1.25 -1.66 -11.76
CA LEU A 25 0.43 -1.97 -12.93
C LEU A 25 0.75 -1.05 -14.11
N HIS A 26 0.96 0.23 -13.86
CA HIS A 26 1.37 1.17 -14.90
C HIS A 26 2.76 0.83 -15.47
N ALA A 27 3.72 0.48 -14.59
CA ALA A 27 5.04 0.01 -15.00
C ALA A 27 4.96 -1.28 -15.84
N GLN A 28 4.17 -2.25 -15.40
CA GLN A 28 3.91 -3.50 -16.14
C GLN A 28 3.31 -3.21 -17.53
N ARG A 29 2.31 -2.34 -17.61
CA ARG A 29 1.66 -1.95 -18.87
C ARG A 29 2.62 -1.26 -19.84
N ASN A 30 3.59 -0.53 -19.31
CA ASN A 30 4.63 0.14 -20.10
C ASN A 30 5.83 -0.78 -20.40
N GLY A 31 5.80 -2.04 -19.96
CA GLY A 31 6.89 -3.01 -20.16
C GLY A 31 8.09 -2.83 -19.22
N ASP A 32 7.99 -1.96 -18.21
CA ASP A 32 9.03 -1.76 -17.21
C ASP A 32 8.91 -2.78 -16.07
N LEU A 33 9.38 -4.00 -16.38
CA LEU A 33 9.37 -5.12 -15.44
C LEU A 33 10.23 -4.87 -14.21
N ARG A 34 11.31 -4.09 -14.34
CA ARG A 34 12.20 -3.77 -13.22
C ARG A 34 11.49 -2.90 -12.21
N SER A 35 10.87 -1.80 -12.67
CA SER A 35 10.09 -0.93 -11.80
C SER A 35 8.88 -1.65 -11.23
N HIS A 36 8.19 -2.49 -12.01
CA HIS A 36 7.11 -3.33 -11.48
C HIS A 36 7.58 -4.20 -10.30
N GLY A 37 8.72 -4.90 -10.44
CA GLY A 37 9.29 -5.73 -9.37
C GLY A 37 9.55 -4.93 -8.10
N THR A 38 10.24 -3.78 -8.22
CA THR A 38 10.52 -2.91 -7.08
C THR A 38 9.25 -2.37 -6.42
N LEU A 39 8.27 -1.93 -7.23
CA LEU A 39 7.01 -1.37 -6.73
C LEU A 39 6.14 -2.42 -6.05
N MET A 40 6.15 -3.67 -6.55
CA MET A 40 5.47 -4.79 -5.89
C MET A 40 6.15 -5.16 -4.56
N GLU A 41 7.48 -5.18 -4.50
CA GLU A 41 8.21 -5.44 -3.25
C GLU A 41 7.92 -4.36 -2.19
N GLU A 42 7.87 -3.09 -2.61
CA GLU A 42 7.46 -1.99 -1.73
C GLU A 42 6.01 -2.12 -1.27
N ALA A 43 5.10 -2.54 -2.15
CA ALA A 43 3.71 -2.80 -1.80
C ALA A 43 3.61 -3.93 -0.75
N GLU A 44 4.34 -5.03 -0.93
CA GLU A 44 4.37 -6.13 0.05
C GLU A 44 4.88 -5.69 1.42
N LYS A 45 5.90 -4.83 1.47
CA LYS A 45 6.40 -4.26 2.75
C LYS A 45 5.30 -3.48 3.47
N ILE A 46 4.56 -2.64 2.74
CA ILE A 46 3.43 -1.88 3.30
C ILE A 46 2.32 -2.84 3.77
N TYR A 47 2.01 -3.87 2.99
CA TYR A 47 1.01 -4.87 3.36
C TYR A 47 1.39 -5.62 4.64
N ALA A 48 2.67 -5.98 4.80
CA ALA A 48 3.18 -6.58 6.02
C ALA A 48 3.02 -5.63 7.24
N GLU A 49 3.20 -4.32 7.07
CA GLU A 49 2.92 -3.34 8.13
C GLU A 49 1.42 -3.26 8.46
N ILE A 50 0.54 -3.31 7.45
CA ILE A 50 -0.91 -3.37 7.66
C ILE A 50 -1.27 -4.61 8.49
N GLN A 51 -0.75 -5.78 8.13
CA GLN A 51 -1.01 -7.02 8.86
C GLN A 51 -0.49 -6.97 10.31
N LYS A 52 0.67 -6.35 10.55
CA LYS A 52 1.19 -6.13 11.91
C LYS A 52 0.25 -5.25 12.73
N LEU A 53 -0.28 -4.17 12.15
CA LEU A 53 -1.26 -3.32 12.83
C LEU A 53 -2.59 -4.03 13.07
N GLU A 54 -3.06 -4.85 12.14
CA GLU A 54 -4.26 -5.66 12.32
C GLU A 54 -4.10 -6.66 13.47
N LYS A 55 -2.95 -7.32 13.57
CA LYS A 55 -2.65 -8.24 14.68
C LYS A 55 -2.42 -7.55 16.02
N ALA A 56 -1.92 -6.31 16.02
CA ALA A 56 -1.67 -5.55 17.25
C ALA A 56 -2.95 -4.88 17.82
N GLY A 57 -3.99 -4.74 16.99
CA GLY A 57 -5.26 -4.09 17.37
C GLY A 57 -6.42 -5.04 17.64
N GLY A 58 -6.19 -6.37 17.64
CA GLY A 58 -7.17 -7.40 18.00
C GLY A 58 -6.78 -8.10 19.30
#